data_AF-A0A5S3Y4V7-F1
#
_entry.id   AF-A0A5S3Y4V7-F1
#
_cell.length_a   1.000
_cell.length_b   1.000
_cell.length_c   1.000
_cell.angle_alpha   90.00
_cell.angle_beta   90.00
_cell.angle_gamma   90.00
#
_symmetry.space_group_name_H-M   'P 1'
#
loop_
_entity.id
_entity.type
_entity.pdbx_description
1 polymer ?
#
loop_
_entity_poly.entity_id
_entity_poly.type
_entity_poly.pdbx_seq_one_letter_code
_entity_poly.pdbx_strand_id
1 'polypeptide(L)'
;VSGVTVITDLAIAVCVGVIVSALVFAWEHAKHIYTNNYIDEQGSKVYELHGPLFFGSVKNFGELFDVANDPADVIVEFKHSRVADHSAIEAIDALAERYKKAGKTLHLRHLSQDCK
;
A
#
# COMPACT_ATOMS: atom_id res chain seq x y z
N VAL A 1 19.64 36.77 31.64
CA VAL A 1 18.45 35.89 31.62
C VAL A 1 17.99 35.47 30.23
N SER A 2 18.45 36.10 29.14
CA SER A 2 17.98 35.78 27.78
C SER A 2 18.70 34.61 27.08
N GLY A 3 19.91 34.20 27.51
CA GLY A 3 20.68 33.15 26.83
C GLY A 3 20.15 31.73 27.05
N VAL A 4 19.67 31.42 28.26
CA VAL A 4 19.15 30.07 28.60
C VAL A 4 17.87 29.77 27.83
N THR A 5 16.97 30.75 27.67
CA THR A 5 15.71 30.57 26.95
C THR A 5 15.91 30.22 25.47
N VAL A 6 16.91 30.81 24.80
CA VAL A 6 17.22 30.53 23.38
C VAL A 6 17.82 29.13 23.19
N ILE A 7 18.69 28.69 24.11
CA ILE A 7 19.33 27.37 24.02
C ILE A 7 18.30 26.27 24.31
N THR A 8 17.38 26.49 25.26
CA THR A 8 16.29 25.55 25.54
C THR A 8 15.30 25.44 24.38
N ASP A 9 14.94 26.56 23.75
CA ASP A 9 14.06 26.57 22.58
C ASP A 9 14.69 25.83 21.38
N LEU A 10 15.98 26.05 21.14
CA LEU A 10 16.74 25.35 20.10
C LEU A 10 16.83 23.84 20.36
N ALA A 11 17.10 23.43 21.60
CA ALA A 11 17.21 22.00 21.94
C ALA A 11 15.87 21.26 21.75
N ILE A 12 14.75 21.90 22.10
CA ILE A 12 13.41 21.35 21.87
C ILE A 12 13.13 21.28 20.36
N ALA A 13 13.45 22.32 19.60
CA ALA A 13 13.27 22.35 18.16
C ALA A 13 14.06 21.22 17.46
N VAL A 14 15.30 20.97 17.87
CA VAL A 14 16.12 19.87 17.36
C VAL A 14 15.51 18.51 17.73
N CYS A 15 15.08 18.32 18.98
CA CYS A 15 14.46 17.05 19.39
C CYS A 15 13.18 16.74 18.60
N VAL A 16 12.31 17.73 18.44
CA VAL A 16 11.09 17.59 17.64
C VAL A 16 11.44 17.30 16.18
N GLY A 17 12.42 18.02 15.62
CA GLY A 17 12.92 17.78 14.26
C GLY A 17 13.39 16.34 14.06
N VAL A 18 14.21 15.81 14.97
CA VAL A 18 14.70 14.43 14.91
C VAL A 18 13.57 13.40 15.00
N ILE A 19 12.59 13.60 15.90
CA ILE A 19 11.44 12.69 16.04
C ILE A 19 10.62 12.68 14.76
N VAL A 20 10.29 13.86 14.21
CA VAL A 20 9.53 13.98 12.96
C VAL A 20 10.31 13.35 11.80
N SER A 21 11.61 13.65 11.67
CA SER A 21 12.45 13.04 10.64
C SER A 21 12.53 11.52 10.76
N ALA A 22 12.63 10.97 11.98
CA ALA A 22 12.66 9.53 12.20
C ALA A 22 11.32 8.87 11.83
N LEU A 23 10.19 9.49 12.15
CA LEU A 23 8.86 9.00 11.75
C LEU A 23 8.67 9.03 10.23
N VAL A 24 9.05 10.14 9.58
CA VAL A 24 8.99 10.27 8.11
C VAL A 24 9.89 9.23 7.45
N PHE A 25 11.12 9.06 7.93
CA PHE A 25 12.06 8.07 7.43
C PHE A 25 11.53 6.63 7.59
N ALA A 26 10.99 6.29 8.76
CA ALA A 26 10.38 4.98 8.99
C ALA A 26 9.19 4.74 8.06
N TRP A 27 8.36 5.77 7.81
CA TRP A 27 7.24 5.67 6.88
C TRP A 27 7.72 5.46 5.43
N GLU A 28 8.73 6.19 4.99
CA GLU A 28 9.28 6.09 3.63
C GLU A 28 9.85 4.69 3.36
N HIS A 29 10.57 4.12 4.34
CA HIS A 29 11.12 2.76 4.23
C HIS A 29 10.06 1.65 4.32
N ALA A 30 8.95 1.86 5.02
CA ALA A 30 7.91 0.85 5.19
C ALA A 30 7.00 0.71 3.95
N LYS A 31 7.00 1.68 3.03
CA LYS A 31 6.08 1.78 1.88
C LYS A 31 6.41 0.92 0.66
N HIS A 32 7.48 0.12 0.68
CA HIS A 32 7.86 -0.68 -0.48
C HIS A 32 6.89 -1.85 -0.72
N ILE A 33 5.76 -1.53 -1.35
CA ILE A 33 4.90 -2.47 -2.06
C ILE A 33 5.14 -2.24 -3.56
N TYR A 34 5.41 -3.32 -4.27
CA TYR A 34 5.54 -3.29 -5.73
C TYR A 34 4.72 -4.43 -6.33
N THR A 35 4.29 -4.23 -7.56
CA THR A 35 3.50 -5.22 -8.28
C THR A 35 4.22 -5.59 -9.56
N ASN A 36 4.37 -6.90 -9.79
CA ASN A 36 4.87 -7.40 -11.05
C ASN A 36 3.69 -7.79 -11.93
N ASN A 37 3.65 -7.24 -13.15
CA ASN A 37 2.51 -7.41 -14.05
C ASN A 37 2.91 -8.34 -15.20
N TYR A 38 2.15 -9.42 -15.41
CA TYR A 38 2.33 -10.29 -16.56
C TYR A 38 0.96 -10.72 -17.11
N ILE A 39 0.95 -11.18 -18.36
CA ILE A 39 -0.25 -11.72 -19.00
C ILE A 39 -0.17 -13.24 -18.89
N ASP A 40 -1.22 -13.84 -18.32
CA ASP A 40 -1.34 -15.29 -18.19
C ASP A 40 -1.63 -15.94 -19.56
N GLU A 41 -1.44 -17.26 -19.67
CA GLU A 41 -1.73 -18.00 -20.92
C GLU A 41 -3.20 -17.88 -21.37
N GLN A 42 -4.10 -17.55 -20.43
CA GLN A 42 -5.52 -17.31 -20.71
C GLN A 42 -5.83 -15.87 -21.18
N GLY A 43 -4.84 -14.98 -21.27
CA GLY A 43 -5.01 -13.59 -21.66
C GLY A 43 -5.47 -12.66 -20.52
N SER A 44 -5.65 -13.17 -19.31
CA SER A 44 -5.92 -12.38 -18.12
C SER A 44 -4.67 -11.66 -17.63
N LYS A 45 -4.81 -10.43 -17.14
CA LYS A 45 -3.69 -9.67 -16.57
C LYS A 45 -3.51 -10.04 -15.11
N VAL A 46 -2.32 -10.50 -14.76
CA VAL A 46 -1.96 -10.89 -13.40
C VAL A 46 -1.09 -9.82 -12.76
N TYR A 47 -1.53 -9.38 -11.58
CA TYR A 47 -0.87 -8.44 -10.70
C TYR A 47 -0.30 -9.21 -9.51
N GLU A 48 1.00 -9.53 -9.55
CA GLU A 48 1.70 -10.23 -8.47
C GLU A 48 2.20 -9.22 -7.43
N LEU A 49 1.57 -9.21 -6.25
CA LEU A 49 1.88 -8.29 -5.17
C LEU A 49 3.06 -8.80 -4.34
N HIS A 50 4.02 -7.91 -4.12
CA HIS A 50 5.17 -8.14 -3.25
C HIS A 50 5.23 -7.10 -2.15
N GLY A 51 5.45 -7.58 -0.92
CA GLY A 51 5.55 -6.74 0.26
C GLY A 51 4.23 -6.65 1.05
N PRO A 52 4.29 -6.16 2.29
CA PRO A 52 3.14 -6.12 3.17
C PRO A 52 2.11 -5.07 2.73
N LEU A 53 0.83 -5.45 2.72
CA LEU A 53 -0.29 -4.53 2.55
C LEU A 53 -0.81 -4.13 3.93
N PHE A 54 -0.56 -2.88 4.29
CA PHE A 54 -0.94 -2.26 5.56
C PHE A 54 -1.33 -0.81 5.33
N PHE A 55 -1.86 -0.12 6.34
CA PHE A 55 -2.31 1.29 6.26
C PHE A 55 -1.35 2.26 5.55
N GLY A 56 -0.03 2.08 5.69
CA GLY A 56 0.96 2.95 5.02
C GLY A 56 1.09 2.71 3.51
N SER A 57 0.70 1.54 3.02
CA SER A 57 0.87 1.07 1.64
C SER A 57 -0.43 1.06 0.82
N VAL A 58 -1.60 1.21 1.44
CA VAL A 58 -2.91 1.18 0.74
C VAL A 58 -3.03 2.23 -0.36
N LYS A 59 -2.44 3.42 -0.16
CA LYS A 59 -2.45 4.49 -1.16
C LYS A 59 -1.66 4.06 -2.41
N ASN A 60 -0.44 3.56 -2.20
CA ASN A 60 0.42 3.07 -3.26
C ASN A 60 -0.23 1.88 -3.98
N PHE A 61 -0.85 0.97 -3.23
CA PHE A 61 -1.58 -0.17 -3.77
C PHE A 61 -2.64 0.25 -4.80
N GLY A 62 -3.50 1.22 -4.45
CA GLY A 62 -4.55 1.67 -5.37
C GLY A 62 -4.05 2.39 -6.63
N GLU A 63 -2.84 2.97 -6.57
CA GLU A 63 -2.18 3.64 -7.71
C GLU A 63 -1.52 2.64 -8.69
N LEU A 64 -1.27 1.40 -8.27
CA LEU A 64 -0.67 0.35 -9.12
C LEU A 64 -1.66 -0.22 -10.14
N PHE A 65 -2.96 -0.01 -9.95
CA PHE A 65 -4.03 -0.57 -10.78
C PHE A 65 -4.61 0.47 -11.73
N ASP A 66 -4.69 0.12 -13.01
CA ASP A 66 -5.28 0.97 -14.04
C ASP A 66 -6.60 0.38 -14.52
N VAL A 67 -7.64 0.66 -13.73
CA VAL A 67 -9.00 0.16 -13.97
C VAL A 67 -9.54 0.59 -15.34
N ALA A 68 -9.04 1.65 -15.97
CA ALA A 68 -9.50 2.06 -17.29
C ALA A 68 -8.88 1.20 -18.39
N ASN A 69 -7.56 1.00 -18.36
CA ASN A 69 -6.81 0.31 -19.42
C ASN A 69 -6.67 -1.21 -19.22
N ASP A 70 -7.10 -1.74 -18.07
CA ASP A 70 -7.02 -3.17 -17.80
C ASP A 70 -7.98 -4.04 -18.65
N PRO A 71 -7.66 -5.32 -18.89
CA PRO A 71 -8.58 -6.24 -19.55
C PRO A 71 -9.83 -6.53 -18.72
N ALA A 72 -10.80 -7.21 -19.34
CA ALA A 72 -12.04 -7.59 -18.67
C ALA A 72 -11.81 -8.52 -17.47
N ASP A 73 -10.75 -9.33 -17.53
CA ASP A 73 -10.39 -10.29 -16.50
C ASP A 73 -9.03 -9.95 -15.88
N VAL A 74 -9.04 -9.63 -14.60
CA VAL A 74 -7.85 -9.21 -13.84
C VAL A 74 -7.69 -10.09 -12.63
N ILE A 75 -6.46 -10.54 -12.40
CA ILE A 75 -6.12 -11.44 -11.32
C ILE A 75 -5.11 -10.74 -10.42
N VAL A 76 -5.42 -10.66 -9.12
CA VAL A 76 -4.53 -10.12 -8.10
C VAL A 76 -3.98 -11.27 -7.28
N GLU A 77 -2.68 -11.48 -7.33
CA GLU A 77 -1.97 -12.58 -6.67
C GLU A 77 -1.26 -12.07 -5.42
N PHE A 78 -1.67 -12.56 -4.25
CA PHE A 78 -1.13 -12.17 -2.94
C PHE A 78 -0.01 -13.11 -2.44
N LYS A 79 0.56 -13.95 -3.30
CA LYS A 79 1.52 -15.00 -2.92
C LYS A 79 2.72 -14.48 -2.11
N HIS A 80 3.20 -13.26 -2.42
CA HIS A 80 4.33 -12.60 -1.76
C HIS A 80 3.91 -11.37 -0.93
N SER A 81 2.61 -11.21 -0.69
CA SER A 81 2.05 -10.09 0.05
C SER A 81 1.21 -10.58 1.22
N ARG A 82 1.32 -9.90 2.36
CA ARG A 82 0.55 -10.21 3.55
C ARG A 82 -0.35 -9.04 3.90
N VAL A 83 -1.63 -9.33 4.06
CA VAL A 83 -2.64 -8.38 4.57
C VAL A 83 -2.43 -8.29 6.08
N ALA A 84 -2.12 -7.09 6.58
CA ALA A 84 -1.69 -6.91 7.98
C ALA A 84 -2.74 -6.25 8.89
N ASP A 85 -3.72 -5.53 8.32
CA ASP A 85 -4.68 -4.74 9.08
C ASP A 85 -6.02 -4.53 8.36
N HIS A 86 -6.99 -3.98 9.09
CA HIS A 86 -8.33 -3.70 8.58
C HIS A 86 -8.32 -2.73 7.39
N SER A 87 -7.44 -1.72 7.41
CA SER A 87 -7.29 -0.77 6.31
C SER A 87 -6.87 -1.45 5.01
N ALA A 88 -6.03 -2.49 5.09
CA ALA A 88 -5.66 -3.29 3.92
C ALA A 88 -6.86 -4.03 3.31
N ILE A 89 -7.76 -4.59 4.14
CA ILE A 89 -8.98 -5.27 3.67
C ILE A 89 -9.92 -4.26 2.99
N GLU A 90 -10.13 -3.10 3.61
CA GLU A 90 -10.97 -2.04 3.06
C GLU A 90 -10.43 -1.55 1.70
N ALA A 91 -9.10 -1.45 1.55
CA ALA A 91 -8.48 -1.10 0.28
C ALA A 91 -8.71 -2.14 -0.83
N ILE A 92 -8.70 -3.44 -0.48
CA ILE A 92 -9.01 -4.52 -1.43
C ILE A 92 -10.49 -4.46 -1.84
N ASP A 93 -11.40 -4.24 -0.89
CA ASP A 93 -12.83 -4.14 -1.18
C ASP A 93 -13.15 -2.92 -2.06
N ALA A 94 -12.56 -1.77 -1.74
CA ALA A 94 -12.67 -0.57 -2.57
C ALA A 94 -12.12 -0.79 -3.99
N LEU A 95 -11.03 -1.54 -4.14
CA LEU A 95 -10.51 -1.92 -5.45
C LEU A 95 -11.49 -2.83 -6.20
N ALA A 96 -12.01 -3.87 -5.54
CA ALA A 96 -12.98 -4.79 -6.12
C ALA A 96 -14.25 -4.05 -6.58
N GLU A 97 -14.74 -3.10 -5.78
CA GLU A 97 -15.89 -2.27 -6.13
C GLU A 97 -15.60 -1.38 -7.36
N ARG A 98 -14.38 -0.83 -7.48
CA ARG A 98 -13.96 -0.06 -8.66
C ARG A 98 -13.96 -0.91 -9.94
N TYR A 99 -13.42 -2.12 -9.90
CA TYR A 99 -13.46 -3.04 -11.05
C TYR A 99 -14.89 -3.49 -11.39
N LYS A 100 -15.71 -3.77 -10.36
CA LYS A 100 -17.12 -4.12 -10.53
C LYS A 100 -17.93 -2.99 -11.17
N LYS A 101 -17.69 -1.73 -10.77
CA LYS A 101 -18.29 -0.53 -11.40
C LYS A 101 -17.85 -0.37 -12.86
N ALA A 102 -16.62 -0.76 -13.17
CA ALA A 102 -16.12 -0.80 -14.55
C ALA A 102 -16.60 -2.02 -15.36
N GLY A 103 -17.37 -2.93 -14.77
CA GLY A 103 -17.86 -4.15 -15.43
C GLY A 103 -16.79 -5.21 -15.67
N LYS A 104 -15.68 -5.15 -14.93
CA LYS A 104 -14.52 -6.06 -15.04
C LYS A 104 -14.54 -7.07 -13.89
N THR A 105 -14.11 -8.30 -14.16
CA THR A 105 -13.98 -9.37 -13.15
C THR A 105 -12.61 -9.29 -12.48
N LEU A 106 -12.62 -9.21 -11.15
CA LEU A 106 -11.42 -9.23 -10.33
C LEU A 106 -11.35 -10.58 -9.59
N HIS A 107 -10.26 -11.31 -9.80
CA HIS A 107 -9.99 -12.58 -9.14
C HIS A 107 -8.87 -12.41 -8.10
N LEU A 108 -9.16 -12.73 -6.85
CA LEU A 108 -8.17 -12.70 -5.76
C LEU A 108 -7.57 -14.11 -5.61
N ARG A 109 -6.26 -14.28 -5.83
CA ARG A 109 -5.54 -15.54 -5.64
C ARG A 109 -4.57 -15.46 -4.46
N HIS A 110 -4.38 -16.59 -3.77
CA HIS A 110 -3.45 -16.75 -2.66
C HIS A 110 -3.63 -15.74 -1.51
N LEU A 111 -4.86 -15.24 -1.32
CA LEU A 111 -5.21 -14.51 -0.11
C LEU A 111 -4.99 -15.47 1.08
N SER A 112 -4.13 -15.07 2.03
CA SER A 112 -3.76 -15.91 3.17
C SER A 112 -5.02 -16.40 3.89
N GLN A 113 -5.01 -17.68 4.33
CA GLN A 113 -6.15 -18.34 4.99
C GLN A 113 -6.65 -17.65 6.27
N ASP A 114 -5.88 -16.69 6.81
CA ASP A 114 -6.22 -15.88 7.98
C ASP A 114 -7.27 -14.79 7.69
N CYS A 115 -7.61 -14.53 6.42
CA CYS A 115 -8.58 -13.52 5.98
C CYS A 115 -9.83 -14.13 5.32
N LYS A 116 -10.31 -15.27 5.81
CA LYS A 116 -11.60 -15.85 5.40
C LYS A 116 -12.78 -15.31 6.20
#